data_AF-A0A1H8Q046-F1
#
_entry.id   AF-A0A1H8Q046-F1
#
_cell.length_a   1.000
_cell.length_b   1.000
_cell.length_c   1.000
_cell.angle_alpha   90.00
_cell.angle_beta   90.00
_cell.angle_gamma   90.00
#
_symmetry.space_group_name_H-M   'P 1'
#
loop_
_entity.id
_entity.type
_entity.pdbx_description
1 polymer ?
#
loop_
_entity_poly.entity_id
_entity_poly.type
_entity_poly.pdbx_seq_one_letter_code
_entity_poly.pdbx_strand_id
1 'polypeptide(L)'
;MIKKYKMYAILVVNALLRRRSRMLIALLAVAVGATIISGMITVYNEVPQQLGREFRAYGANLLLLPGQDHTVLPEATVQEVGKLLNGYEIVGMAPFLYERVKINEKPVFTGGTDFSMLQKVSPYWQINGTWPEPGKQEILIGDEIAQQMGIKPGQTVVVNGGAELPEVQLVVSGIVHTGGKEEQFAFMELGLLQKLLQKPQQISLVQLSVVADGAGLASIQQEIRQKTPAVEPQLVQQIASSEETVLSKLQALVLLVTVVVLLLTLICVATTMMAVVTERRKEIGLKKALGAENRHIILEFLGEGCVLGLFGGLLGSGLGYLFAQSVSLQVFNRPIAFVPLIAVLSVLLSIAVTGAASLLPVRIATNVEPATVLRGE
;
A
#
# COMPACT_ATOMS: atom_id res chain seq x y z
N MET A 1 -44.77 -6.57 19.08
CA MET A 1 -43.37 -6.09 19.12
C MET A 1 -43.12 -4.85 18.25
N ILE A 2 -43.56 -4.82 16.99
CA ILE A 2 -43.34 -3.69 16.04
C ILE A 2 -43.74 -2.29 16.58
N LYS A 3 -44.84 -2.18 17.33
CA LYS A 3 -45.28 -0.89 17.93
C LYS A 3 -44.29 -0.32 18.96
N LYS A 4 -43.60 -1.16 19.74
CA LYS A 4 -42.64 -0.70 20.76
C LYS A 4 -41.37 -0.12 20.12
N TYR A 5 -40.84 -0.76 19.08
CA TYR A 5 -39.68 -0.25 18.33
C TYR A 5 -39.98 1.04 17.58
N LYS A 6 -41.18 1.14 16.97
CA LYS A 6 -41.61 2.38 16.29
C LYS A 6 -41.73 3.55 17.27
N MET A 7 -42.29 3.31 18.46
CA MET A 7 -42.41 4.34 19.51
C MET A 7 -41.04 4.76 20.06
N TYR A 8 -40.12 3.82 20.24
CA TYR A 8 -38.74 4.09 20.66
C TYR A 8 -37.98 4.92 19.62
N ALA A 9 -38.07 4.58 18.33
CA ALA A 9 -37.44 5.36 17.26
C ALA A 9 -37.97 6.79 17.18
N ILE A 10 -39.29 6.97 17.34
CA ILE A 10 -39.91 8.31 17.37
C ILE A 10 -39.41 9.11 18.57
N LEU A 11 -39.26 8.49 19.75
CA LEU A 11 -38.71 9.15 20.94
C LEU A 11 -37.26 9.62 20.72
N VAL A 12 -36.40 8.76 20.19
CA VAL A 12 -35.00 9.11 19.91
C VAL A 12 -34.90 10.21 18.86
N VAL A 13 -35.62 10.11 17.74
CA VAL A 13 -35.59 11.13 16.67
C VAL A 13 -36.14 12.47 17.15
N ASN A 14 -37.23 12.48 17.91
CA ASN A 14 -37.78 13.71 18.46
C ASN A 14 -36.89 14.34 19.54
N ALA A 15 -36.18 13.53 20.32
CA ALA A 15 -35.18 14.02 21.27
C ALA A 15 -34.04 14.77 20.55
N LEU A 16 -33.57 14.24 19.41
CA LEU A 16 -32.55 14.88 18.58
C LEU A 16 -33.06 16.19 17.94
N LEU A 17 -34.29 16.19 17.42
CA LEU A 17 -34.86 17.34 16.70
C LEU A 17 -35.24 18.52 17.61
N ARG A 18 -35.46 18.29 18.91
CA ARG A 18 -35.85 19.34 19.87
C ARG A 18 -34.67 20.24 20.25
N ARG A 19 -33.42 19.81 20.04
CA ARG A 19 -32.19 20.55 20.44
C ARG A 19 -31.19 20.67 19.29
N ARG A 20 -31.68 21.08 18.11
CA ARG A 20 -30.94 21.08 16.83
C ARG A 20 -29.52 21.66 16.92
N SER A 21 -29.31 22.79 17.58
CA SER A 21 -28.00 23.45 17.61
C SER A 21 -26.91 22.63 18.33
N ARG A 22 -27.20 22.04 19.50
CA ARG A 22 -26.22 21.23 20.25
C ARG A 22 -26.00 19.87 19.58
N MET A 23 -27.08 19.28 19.07
CA MET A 23 -27.00 18.02 18.33
C MET A 23 -26.21 18.16 17.03
N LEU A 24 -26.31 19.31 16.35
CA LEU A 24 -25.48 19.63 15.19
C LEU A 24 -24.01 19.74 15.56
N ILE A 25 -23.67 20.39 16.67
CA ILE A 25 -22.27 20.48 17.14
C ILE A 25 -21.71 19.08 17.43
N ALA A 26 -22.45 18.24 18.15
CA ALA A 26 -22.02 16.86 18.42
C ALA A 26 -21.91 16.04 17.13
N LEU A 27 -22.87 16.17 16.21
CA LEU A 27 -22.83 15.48 14.91
C LEU A 27 -21.61 15.91 14.09
N LEU A 28 -21.31 17.21 14.02
CA LEU A 28 -20.13 17.73 13.33
C LEU A 28 -18.83 17.25 13.97
N ALA A 29 -18.74 17.26 15.30
CA ALA A 29 -17.58 16.74 16.01
C ALA A 29 -17.35 15.25 15.70
N VAL A 30 -18.41 14.44 15.73
CA VAL A 30 -18.35 13.02 15.35
C VAL A 30 -17.98 12.86 13.88
N ALA A 31 -18.53 13.68 12.98
CA ALA A 31 -18.20 13.64 11.56
C ALA A 31 -16.72 13.98 11.30
N VAL A 32 -16.15 14.96 11.99
CA VAL A 32 -14.72 15.28 11.90
C VAL A 32 -13.87 14.11 12.42
N GLY A 33 -14.22 13.52 13.56
CA GLY A 33 -13.54 12.33 14.07
C GLY A 33 -13.59 11.16 13.10
N ALA A 34 -14.78 10.88 12.56
CA ALA A 34 -15.00 9.83 11.57
C ALA A 34 -14.27 10.08 10.26
N THR A 35 -14.16 11.34 9.82
CA THR A 35 -13.35 11.76 8.66
C THR A 35 -11.90 11.38 8.87
N ILE A 36 -11.35 11.67 10.05
CA ILE A 36 -9.95 11.41 10.37
C ILE A 36 -9.69 9.91 10.54
N ILE A 37 -10.60 9.17 11.20
CA ILE A 37 -10.54 7.70 11.27
C ILE A 37 -10.55 7.08 9.87
N SER A 38 -11.52 7.47 9.05
CA SER A 38 -11.67 6.91 7.70
C SER A 38 -10.47 7.26 6.83
N GLY A 39 -10.02 8.52 6.88
CA GLY A 39 -8.82 8.98 6.18
C GLY A 39 -7.57 8.23 6.63
N MET A 40 -7.40 8.01 7.93
CA MET A 40 -6.31 7.23 8.49
C MET A 40 -6.30 5.78 7.97
N ILE A 41 -7.44 5.08 8.05
CA ILE A 41 -7.52 3.69 7.59
C ILE A 41 -7.22 3.60 6.09
N THR A 42 -7.73 4.54 5.30
CA THR A 42 -7.41 4.63 3.87
C THR A 42 -5.93 4.88 3.64
N VAL A 43 -5.33 5.87 4.32
CA VAL A 43 -3.90 6.20 4.21
C VAL A 43 -3.02 5.01 4.61
N TYR A 44 -3.36 4.32 5.69
CA TYR A 44 -2.62 3.17 6.18
C TYR A 44 -2.57 2.02 5.16
N ASN A 45 -3.66 1.81 4.40
CA ASN A 45 -3.74 0.76 3.40
C ASN A 45 -3.26 1.18 2.01
N GLU A 46 -3.62 2.38 1.55
CA GLU A 46 -3.38 2.86 0.18
C GLU A 46 -1.97 3.39 -0.03
N VAL A 47 -1.39 4.10 0.95
CA VAL A 47 -0.06 4.71 0.78
C VAL A 47 1.01 3.64 0.55
N PRO A 48 1.09 2.53 1.33
CA PRO A 48 2.05 1.47 1.04
C PRO A 48 1.83 0.83 -0.33
N GLN A 49 0.59 0.65 -0.76
CA GLN A 49 0.27 0.07 -2.07
C GLN A 49 0.67 1.02 -3.22
N GLN A 50 0.31 2.30 -3.14
CA GLN A 50 0.65 3.28 -4.17
C GLN A 50 2.15 3.51 -4.25
N LEU A 51 2.83 3.58 -3.10
CA LEU A 51 4.28 3.67 -3.05
C LEU A 51 4.94 2.42 -3.62
N GLY A 52 4.51 1.21 -3.22
CA GLY A 52 5.01 -0.03 -3.81
C GLY A 52 4.86 -0.07 -5.34
N ARG A 53 3.81 0.60 -5.88
CA ARG A 53 3.59 0.70 -7.32
C ARG A 53 4.43 1.77 -8.01
N GLU A 54 4.66 2.91 -7.36
CA GLU A 54 5.53 3.98 -7.83
C GLU A 54 6.99 3.54 -7.78
N PHE A 55 7.36 2.76 -6.76
CA PHE A 55 8.68 2.15 -6.64
C PHE A 55 8.97 1.11 -7.73
N ARG A 56 7.95 0.61 -8.45
CA ARG A 56 8.17 -0.20 -9.66
C ARG A 56 8.78 0.60 -10.81
N ALA A 57 8.76 1.94 -10.74
CA ALA A 57 9.57 2.75 -11.63
C ALA A 57 11.08 2.49 -11.44
N TYR A 58 11.52 1.94 -10.29
CA TYR A 58 12.95 1.67 -10.01
C TYR A 58 13.41 0.25 -10.39
N GLY A 59 12.54 -0.64 -10.90
CA GLY A 59 12.94 -1.94 -11.44
C GLY A 59 12.47 -3.17 -10.66
N ALA A 60 13.29 -4.23 -10.72
CA ALA A 60 13.06 -5.50 -10.02
C ALA A 60 13.08 -5.33 -8.49
N ASN A 61 12.19 -6.03 -7.79
CA ASN A 61 12.14 -6.02 -6.33
C ASN A 61 12.81 -7.23 -5.68
N LEU A 62 13.05 -8.30 -6.46
CA LEU A 62 13.74 -9.50 -6.04
C LEU A 62 14.80 -9.89 -7.08
N LEU A 63 15.98 -10.27 -6.59
CA LEU A 63 17.02 -10.93 -7.34
C LEU A 63 17.07 -12.40 -6.93
N LEU A 64 16.96 -13.29 -7.90
CA LEU A 64 17.13 -14.72 -7.68
C LEU A 64 18.57 -15.06 -8.08
N LEU A 65 19.40 -15.30 -7.07
CA LEU A 65 20.80 -15.66 -7.25
C LEU A 65 20.99 -17.18 -7.09
N PRO A 66 22.07 -17.76 -7.61
CA PRO A 66 22.46 -19.12 -7.27
C PRO A 66 22.68 -19.26 -5.76
N GLY A 67 22.28 -20.41 -5.19
CA GLY A 67 22.62 -20.77 -3.82
C GLY A 67 24.13 -20.90 -3.60
N GLN A 68 24.58 -20.97 -2.35
CA GLN A 68 26.01 -20.91 -1.98
C GLN A 68 26.91 -21.94 -2.70
N ASP A 69 26.36 -23.08 -3.11
CA ASP A 69 27.09 -24.16 -3.78
C ASP A 69 27.14 -24.03 -5.31
N HIS A 70 26.46 -23.04 -5.89
CA HIS A 70 26.32 -22.88 -7.33
C HIS A 70 26.80 -21.49 -7.78
N THR A 71 27.36 -21.40 -8.98
CA THR A 71 27.79 -20.12 -9.60
C THR A 71 26.82 -19.66 -10.69
N VAL A 72 25.96 -20.57 -11.15
CA VAL A 72 24.95 -20.34 -12.19
C VAL A 72 23.67 -21.07 -11.83
N LEU A 73 22.56 -20.58 -12.35
CA LEU A 73 21.25 -21.22 -12.29
C LEU A 73 20.91 -21.84 -13.65
N PRO A 74 20.20 -22.99 -13.67
CA PRO A 74 19.53 -23.46 -14.87
C PRO A 74 18.44 -22.48 -15.29
N GLU A 75 18.27 -22.25 -16.59
CA GLU A 75 17.20 -21.40 -17.13
C GLU A 75 15.80 -21.93 -16.79
N ALA A 76 15.67 -23.25 -16.58
CA ALA A 76 14.45 -23.90 -16.09
C ALA A 76 13.96 -23.32 -14.75
N THR A 77 14.85 -22.78 -13.93
CA THR A 77 14.54 -22.10 -12.65
C THR A 77 13.50 -20.99 -12.84
N VAL A 78 13.53 -20.26 -13.96
CA VAL A 78 12.54 -19.20 -14.27
C VAL A 78 11.13 -19.78 -14.31
N GLN A 79 10.97 -20.96 -14.93
CA GLN A 79 9.66 -21.63 -15.03
C GLN A 79 9.24 -22.26 -13.70
N GLU A 80 10.19 -22.82 -12.94
CA GLU A 80 9.93 -23.39 -11.62
C GLU A 80 9.43 -22.34 -10.62
N VAL A 81 10.13 -21.21 -10.54
CA VAL A 81 9.74 -20.08 -9.67
C VAL A 81 8.45 -19.43 -10.19
N GLY A 82 8.28 -19.31 -11.51
CA GLY A 82 7.02 -18.85 -12.09
C GLY A 82 5.81 -19.68 -11.65
N LYS A 83 5.93 -21.02 -11.69
CA LYS A 83 4.86 -21.93 -11.22
C LYS A 83 4.61 -21.79 -9.73
N LEU A 84 5.67 -21.61 -8.94
CA LEU A 84 5.58 -21.42 -7.50
C LEU A 84 4.76 -20.17 -7.15
N LEU A 85 4.97 -19.10 -7.91
CA LEU A 85 4.37 -17.80 -7.68
C LEU A 85 3.05 -17.58 -8.42
N ASN A 86 2.38 -18.63 -8.93
CA ASN A 86 1.10 -18.53 -9.65
C ASN A 86 -0.03 -17.82 -8.85
N GLY A 87 0.08 -17.75 -7.51
CA GLY A 87 -0.86 -17.03 -6.67
C GLY A 87 -0.62 -15.51 -6.60
N TYR A 88 0.49 -15.03 -7.15
CA TYR A 88 0.90 -13.62 -7.13
C TYR A 88 0.83 -13.01 -8.52
N GLU A 89 0.59 -11.71 -8.60
CA GLU A 89 0.63 -10.96 -9.84
C GLU A 89 2.10 -10.67 -10.21
N ILE A 90 2.65 -11.47 -11.13
CA ILE A 90 4.03 -11.32 -11.63
C ILE A 90 4.01 -10.35 -12.82
N VAL A 91 4.76 -9.26 -12.72
CA VAL A 91 4.92 -8.27 -13.80
C VAL A 91 5.88 -8.80 -14.87
N GLY A 92 6.98 -9.41 -14.44
CA GLY A 92 7.96 -10.02 -15.32
C GLY A 92 9.08 -10.73 -14.56
N MET A 93 9.75 -11.62 -15.29
CA MET A 93 10.96 -12.32 -14.87
C MET A 93 11.98 -12.22 -16.00
N ALA A 94 13.04 -11.44 -15.78
CA ALA A 94 14.09 -11.25 -16.76
C ALA A 94 15.34 -12.06 -16.34
N PRO A 95 15.65 -13.17 -17.04
CA PRO A 95 16.89 -13.89 -16.81
C PRO A 95 18.09 -13.07 -17.31
N PHE A 96 19.21 -13.19 -16.62
CA PHE A 96 20.48 -12.60 -17.02
C PHE A 96 21.60 -13.63 -16.95
N LEU A 97 22.42 -13.68 -18.00
CA LEU A 97 23.73 -14.32 -18.00
C LEU A 97 24.79 -13.23 -18.11
N TYR A 98 25.61 -13.04 -17.09
CA TYR A 98 26.71 -12.07 -17.10
C TYR A 98 28.02 -12.77 -17.33
N GLU A 99 28.70 -12.38 -18.41
CA GLU A 99 29.99 -12.95 -18.78
C GLU A 99 30.92 -11.88 -19.33
N ARG A 100 32.22 -12.16 -19.30
CA ARG A 100 33.21 -11.27 -19.90
C ARG A 100 33.45 -11.70 -21.35
N VAL A 101 33.21 -10.80 -22.28
CA VAL A 101 33.52 -10.99 -23.71
C VAL A 101 34.45 -9.87 -24.17
N LYS A 102 35.00 -10.00 -25.37
CA LYS A 102 35.71 -8.90 -26.03
C LYS A 102 34.76 -8.21 -27.01
N ILE A 103 34.71 -6.88 -26.96
CA ILE A 103 34.05 -6.04 -27.96
C ILE A 103 35.13 -5.20 -28.62
N ASN A 104 35.34 -5.35 -29.92
CA ASN A 104 36.45 -4.73 -30.66
C ASN A 104 37.82 -4.91 -29.95
N GLU A 105 38.14 -6.16 -29.58
CA GLU A 105 39.33 -6.56 -28.81
C GLU A 105 39.46 -6.02 -27.37
N LYS A 106 38.52 -5.22 -26.88
CA LYS A 106 38.52 -4.74 -25.49
C LYS A 106 37.64 -5.63 -24.61
N PRO A 107 38.10 -6.04 -23.41
CA PRO A 107 37.27 -6.82 -22.49
C PRO A 107 36.12 -5.97 -21.94
N VAL A 108 34.88 -6.42 -22.12
CA VAL A 108 33.66 -5.77 -21.64
C VAL A 108 32.78 -6.81 -20.95
N PHE A 109 32.25 -6.46 -19.78
CA PHE A 109 31.23 -7.28 -19.13
C PHE A 109 29.92 -7.17 -19.90
N THR A 110 29.36 -8.31 -20.29
CA THR A 110 28.19 -8.38 -21.15
C THR A 110 27.10 -9.23 -20.53
N GLY A 111 25.88 -8.68 -20.49
CA GLY A 111 24.68 -9.37 -20.05
C GLY A 111 23.89 -9.93 -21.23
N GLY A 112 23.61 -11.22 -21.22
CA GLY A 112 22.62 -11.85 -22.08
C GLY A 112 21.28 -11.83 -21.36
N THR A 113 20.24 -11.28 -21.97
CA THR A 113 18.90 -11.21 -21.36
C THR A 113 17.77 -11.33 -22.38
N ASP A 114 16.55 -11.48 -21.88
CA ASP A 114 15.34 -11.35 -22.68
C ASP A 114 14.85 -9.89 -22.61
N PHE A 115 15.08 -9.13 -23.69
CA PHE A 115 14.70 -7.73 -23.76
C PHE A 115 13.19 -7.50 -23.63
N SER A 116 12.36 -8.46 -24.04
CA SER A 116 10.91 -8.35 -23.93
C SER A 116 10.44 -8.42 -22.48
N MET A 117 11.13 -9.19 -21.65
CA MET A 117 10.90 -9.26 -20.21
C MET A 117 11.61 -8.13 -19.48
N LEU A 118 12.82 -7.76 -19.90
CA LEU A 118 13.58 -6.67 -19.29
C LEU A 118 12.82 -5.34 -19.38
N GLN A 119 12.19 -5.03 -20.51
CA GLN A 119 11.37 -3.81 -20.64
C GLN A 119 10.24 -3.74 -19.60
N LYS A 120 9.69 -4.89 -19.20
CA LYS A 120 8.63 -4.97 -18.17
C LYS A 120 9.20 -4.85 -16.76
N VAL A 121 10.37 -5.47 -16.53
CA VAL A 121 11.00 -5.53 -15.20
C VAL A 121 11.75 -4.25 -14.85
N SER A 122 12.37 -3.59 -15.83
CA SER A 122 13.24 -2.43 -15.66
C SER A 122 12.82 -1.26 -16.56
N PRO A 123 11.64 -0.65 -16.32
CA PRO A 123 11.10 0.41 -17.18
C PRO A 123 11.90 1.73 -17.14
N TYR A 124 12.80 1.89 -16.16
CA TYR A 124 13.67 3.08 -16.04
C TYR A 124 14.82 3.12 -17.05
N TRP A 125 15.08 2.03 -17.76
CA TRP A 125 16.16 2.00 -18.75
C TRP A 125 15.84 2.95 -19.89
N GLN A 126 16.63 4.01 -20.00
CA GLN A 126 16.52 4.96 -21.10
C GLN A 126 17.46 4.53 -22.21
N ILE A 127 16.90 4.30 -23.40
CA ILE A 127 17.69 3.90 -24.56
C ILE A 127 17.69 5.02 -25.58
N ASN A 128 18.89 5.48 -25.92
CA ASN A 128 19.12 6.34 -27.07
C ASN A 128 19.32 5.48 -28.31
N GLY A 129 18.25 5.29 -29.08
CA GLY A 129 18.18 4.35 -30.21
C GLY A 129 16.92 3.51 -30.12
N THR A 130 17.02 2.23 -30.48
CA THR A 130 15.89 1.28 -30.40
C THR A 130 16.24 0.12 -29.48
N TRP A 131 15.22 -0.45 -28.84
CA TRP A 131 15.35 -1.74 -28.18
C TRP A 131 15.69 -2.83 -29.20
N PRO A 132 16.56 -3.81 -28.86
CA PRO A 132 16.84 -4.93 -29.73
C PRO A 132 15.60 -5.76 -30.03
N GLU A 133 15.43 -6.16 -31.28
CA GLU A 133 14.34 -7.07 -31.66
C GLU A 133 14.76 -8.56 -31.55
N PRO A 134 13.85 -9.45 -31.13
CA PRO A 134 14.14 -10.88 -31.04
C PRO A 134 14.61 -11.47 -32.38
N GLY A 135 15.72 -12.21 -32.35
CA GLY A 135 16.30 -12.87 -33.52
C GLY A 135 17.16 -11.96 -34.42
N LYS A 136 17.24 -10.64 -34.15
CA LYS A 136 18.21 -9.77 -34.81
C LYS A 136 19.56 -9.81 -34.09
N GLN A 137 20.62 -9.61 -34.86
CA GLN A 137 22.00 -9.52 -34.37
C GLN A 137 22.28 -8.10 -33.86
N GLU A 138 21.60 -7.73 -32.79
CA GLU A 138 21.64 -6.40 -32.19
C GLU A 138 22.22 -6.44 -30.77
N ILE A 139 22.90 -5.36 -30.39
CA ILE A 139 23.49 -5.17 -29.07
C ILE A 139 23.15 -3.78 -28.54
N LEU A 140 22.96 -3.69 -27.24
CA LEU A 140 22.91 -2.45 -26.47
C LEU A 140 24.24 -2.23 -25.78
N ILE A 141 24.72 -0.99 -25.78
CA ILE A 141 25.98 -0.63 -25.13
C ILE A 141 25.67 0.39 -24.03
N GLY A 142 26.16 0.18 -22.82
CA GLY A 142 26.06 1.17 -21.75
C GLY A 142 26.81 2.46 -22.08
N ASP A 143 26.31 3.60 -21.59
CA ASP A 143 26.84 4.91 -21.92
C ASP A 143 28.34 5.07 -21.61
N GLU A 144 28.81 4.60 -20.46
CA GLU A 144 30.23 4.67 -20.11
C GLU A 144 31.11 3.92 -21.12
N ILE A 145 30.69 2.72 -21.55
CA ILE A 145 31.41 1.95 -22.58
C ILE A 145 31.34 2.65 -23.94
N ALA A 146 30.17 3.18 -24.31
CA ALA A 146 29.98 3.87 -25.57
C ALA A 146 30.89 5.10 -25.67
N GLN A 147 31.00 5.90 -24.61
CA GLN A 147 31.88 7.07 -24.55
C GLN A 147 33.36 6.67 -24.59
N GLN A 148 33.77 5.67 -23.81
CA GLN A 148 35.16 5.21 -23.76
C GLN A 148 35.66 4.62 -25.09
N MET A 149 34.76 3.98 -25.85
CA MET A 149 35.09 3.34 -27.13
C MET A 149 34.71 4.18 -28.35
N GLY A 150 34.02 5.31 -28.18
CA GLY A 150 33.52 6.15 -29.27
C GLY A 150 32.42 5.49 -30.09
N ILE A 151 31.66 4.57 -29.50
CA ILE A 151 30.61 3.80 -30.17
C ILE A 151 29.32 4.64 -30.25
N LYS A 152 28.64 4.57 -31.40
CA LYS A 152 27.36 5.25 -31.65
C LYS A 152 26.29 4.25 -32.10
N PRO A 153 24.98 4.55 -31.90
CA PRO A 153 23.90 3.75 -32.47
C PRO A 153 24.04 3.63 -33.99
N GLY A 154 23.72 2.44 -34.52
CA GLY A 154 23.84 2.08 -35.92
C GLY A 154 25.23 1.55 -36.34
N GLN A 155 26.25 1.64 -35.48
CA GLN A 155 27.57 1.07 -35.77
C GLN A 155 27.58 -0.45 -35.58
N THR A 156 28.48 -1.13 -36.27
CA THR A 156 28.72 -2.56 -36.07
C THR A 156 29.91 -2.76 -35.14
N VAL A 157 29.78 -3.66 -34.18
CA VAL A 157 30.85 -4.07 -33.27
C VAL A 157 31.10 -5.57 -33.42
N VAL A 158 32.36 -5.97 -33.28
CA VAL A 158 32.75 -7.39 -33.29
C VAL A 158 32.79 -7.86 -31.85
N VAL A 159 32.01 -8.89 -31.54
CA VAL A 159 31.96 -9.51 -30.22
C VAL A 159 32.57 -10.91 -30.29
N ASN A 160 33.51 -11.19 -29.39
CA ASN A 160 34.23 -12.43 -29.31
C ASN A 160 34.20 -12.98 -27.87
N GLY A 161 33.83 -14.25 -27.68
CA GLY A 161 33.78 -14.92 -26.39
C GLY A 161 35.14 -15.36 -25.81
N GLY A 162 36.21 -15.38 -26.61
CA GLY A 162 37.54 -15.87 -26.24
C GLY A 162 38.34 -16.38 -27.44
N ALA A 163 39.63 -16.66 -27.26
CA ALA A 163 40.55 -16.97 -28.37
C ALA A 163 40.16 -18.18 -29.24
N GLU A 164 39.33 -19.09 -28.74
CA GLU A 164 38.85 -20.29 -29.45
C GLU A 164 37.34 -20.26 -29.76
N LEU A 165 36.66 -19.15 -29.46
CA LEU A 165 35.22 -19.00 -29.64
C LEU A 165 34.92 -18.17 -30.90
N PRO A 166 33.77 -18.39 -31.54
CA PRO A 166 33.41 -17.70 -32.77
C PRO A 166 33.24 -16.19 -32.54
N GLU A 167 33.57 -15.39 -33.56
CA GLU A 167 33.27 -13.96 -33.57
C GLU A 167 31.90 -13.72 -34.20
N VAL A 168 31.16 -12.77 -33.62
CA VAL A 168 29.86 -12.34 -34.14
C VAL A 168 29.86 -10.84 -34.32
N GLN A 169 29.38 -10.38 -35.48
CA GLN A 169 29.16 -8.97 -35.74
C GLN A 169 27.75 -8.59 -35.29
N LEU A 170 27.66 -7.57 -34.43
CA LEU A 170 26.38 -7.08 -33.91
C LEU A 170 26.24 -5.59 -34.22
N VAL A 171 25.02 -5.18 -34.56
CA VAL A 171 24.68 -3.78 -34.76
C VAL A 171 24.29 -3.17 -33.41
N VAL A 172 24.89 -2.03 -33.08
CA VAL A 172 24.56 -1.27 -31.88
C VAL A 172 23.21 -0.60 -32.09
N SER A 173 22.15 -1.20 -31.56
CA SER A 173 20.77 -0.72 -31.71
C SER A 173 20.50 0.54 -30.88
N GLY A 174 21.19 0.67 -29.74
CA GLY A 174 21.05 1.83 -28.87
C GLY A 174 22.08 1.88 -27.75
N ILE A 175 22.16 3.05 -27.10
CA ILE A 175 22.97 3.29 -25.92
C ILE A 175 22.08 3.32 -24.68
N VAL A 176 22.47 2.60 -23.64
CA VAL A 176 21.72 2.47 -22.38
C VAL A 176 22.19 3.52 -21.37
N HIS A 177 21.24 4.30 -20.87
CA HIS A 177 21.41 5.23 -19.76
C HIS A 177 20.49 4.81 -18.60
N THR A 178 21.08 4.63 -17.43
CA THR A 178 20.39 4.21 -16.19
C THR A 178 20.85 4.99 -14.97
N GLY A 179 22.00 5.68 -15.04
CA GLY A 179 22.70 6.26 -13.89
C GLY A 179 23.31 5.21 -12.94
N GLY A 180 23.35 3.94 -13.37
CA GLY A 180 23.79 2.79 -12.58
C GLY A 180 24.98 2.04 -13.20
N LYS A 181 25.30 0.87 -12.62
CA LYS A 181 26.43 0.02 -13.08
C LYS A 181 26.17 -0.59 -14.46
N GLU A 182 24.92 -0.63 -14.89
CA GLU A 182 24.49 -1.11 -16.20
C GLU A 182 25.15 -0.31 -17.34
N GLU A 183 25.52 0.95 -17.10
CA GLU A 183 26.23 1.78 -18.10
C GLU A 183 27.67 1.29 -18.39
N GLN A 184 28.22 0.45 -17.51
CA GLN A 184 29.53 -0.19 -17.68
C GLN A 184 29.45 -1.54 -18.41
N PHE A 185 28.26 -1.95 -18.84
CA PHE A 185 28.02 -3.23 -19.48
C PHE A 185 27.55 -3.08 -20.92
N ALA A 186 27.67 -4.17 -21.67
CA ALA A 186 26.93 -4.36 -22.91
C ALA A 186 25.82 -5.38 -22.71
N PHE A 187 24.77 -5.34 -23.53
CA PHE A 187 23.64 -6.27 -23.42
C PHE A 187 23.25 -6.80 -24.79
N MET A 188 23.05 -8.11 -24.89
CA MET A 188 22.56 -8.78 -26.09
C MET A 188 21.50 -9.84 -25.73
N GLU A 189 20.92 -10.47 -26.75
CA GLU A 189 19.95 -11.55 -26.52
C GLU A 189 20.60 -12.70 -25.74
N LEU A 190 19.89 -13.22 -24.74
CA LEU A 190 20.36 -14.33 -23.90
C LEU A 190 20.80 -15.54 -24.73
N GLY A 191 19.97 -15.95 -25.70
CA GLY A 191 20.26 -17.10 -26.57
C GLY A 191 21.52 -16.92 -27.39
N LEU A 192 21.76 -15.71 -27.90
CA LEU A 192 23.00 -15.35 -28.61
C LEU A 192 24.23 -15.47 -27.70
N LEU A 193 24.19 -14.91 -26.49
CA LEU A 193 25.34 -14.98 -25.57
C LEU A 193 25.64 -16.42 -25.12
N GLN A 194 24.61 -17.20 -24.81
CA GLN A 194 24.74 -18.61 -24.45
C GLN A 194 25.37 -19.43 -25.59
N LYS A 195 24.96 -19.19 -26.85
CA LYS A 195 25.56 -19.83 -28.03
C LYS A 195 27.01 -19.41 -28.24
N LEU A 196 27.31 -18.11 -28.10
CA LEU A 196 28.66 -17.56 -28.26
C LEU A 196 29.65 -18.20 -27.27
N LEU A 197 29.20 -18.43 -26.03
CA LEU A 197 30.03 -18.94 -24.93
C LEU A 197 29.90 -20.45 -24.70
N GLN A 198 29.10 -21.16 -25.51
CA GLN A 198 28.80 -22.59 -25.35
C GLN A 198 28.26 -22.96 -23.95
N LYS A 199 27.43 -22.08 -23.37
CA LYS A 199 26.79 -22.25 -22.06
C LYS A 199 25.27 -22.38 -22.20
N PRO A 200 24.76 -23.48 -22.80
CA PRO A 200 23.32 -23.62 -23.03
C PRO A 200 22.56 -23.67 -21.71
N GLN A 201 21.44 -22.95 -21.65
CA GLN A 201 20.50 -22.95 -20.51
C GLN A 201 21.12 -22.53 -19.16
N GLN A 202 22.26 -21.82 -19.18
CA GLN A 202 22.86 -21.24 -17.98
C GLN A 202 22.51 -19.76 -17.88
N ILE A 203 22.19 -19.32 -16.67
CA ILE A 203 21.95 -17.93 -16.31
C ILE A 203 22.67 -17.61 -15.00
N SER A 204 23.10 -16.38 -14.83
CA SER A 204 23.77 -15.90 -13.61
C SER A 204 22.76 -15.48 -12.55
N LEU A 205 21.64 -14.87 -12.94
CA LEU A 205 20.58 -14.45 -12.03
C LEU A 205 19.24 -14.28 -12.76
N VAL A 206 18.17 -14.12 -11.99
CA VAL A 206 16.86 -13.67 -12.51
C VAL A 206 16.43 -12.42 -11.76
N GLN A 207 16.08 -11.38 -12.51
CA GLN A 207 15.41 -10.20 -11.98
C GLN A 207 13.90 -10.45 -11.98
N LEU A 208 13.29 -10.42 -10.80
CA LEU A 208 11.86 -10.68 -10.59
C LEU A 208 11.17 -9.38 -10.14
N SER A 209 10.04 -9.08 -10.76
CA SER A 209 9.14 -7.99 -10.36
C SER A 209 7.74 -8.55 -10.08
N VAL A 210 7.32 -8.48 -8.82
CA VAL A 210 6.00 -8.97 -8.33
C VAL A 210 5.24 -7.85 -7.65
N VAL A 211 3.92 -7.82 -7.82
CA VAL A 211 3.04 -6.87 -7.12
C VAL A 211 2.79 -7.34 -5.68
N ALA A 212 3.62 -6.87 -4.75
CA ALA A 212 3.50 -7.16 -3.32
C ALA A 212 4.03 -5.99 -2.47
N ASP A 213 3.57 -5.89 -1.22
CA ASP A 213 4.12 -4.98 -0.20
C ASP A 213 5.37 -5.60 0.47
N GLY A 214 6.02 -4.88 1.39
CA GLY A 214 7.24 -5.35 2.05
C GLY A 214 7.08 -6.69 2.77
N ALA A 215 5.95 -6.89 3.45
CA ALA A 215 5.62 -8.14 4.12
C ALA A 215 5.37 -9.30 3.13
N GLY A 216 4.66 -9.02 2.03
CA GLY A 216 4.46 -9.96 0.94
C GLY A 216 5.77 -10.37 0.26
N LEU A 217 6.68 -9.43 -0.01
CA LEU A 217 7.99 -9.71 -0.58
C LEU A 217 8.86 -10.57 0.34
N ALA A 218 8.84 -10.31 1.65
CA ALA A 218 9.52 -11.16 2.64
C ALA A 218 8.93 -12.59 2.68
N SER A 219 7.60 -12.70 2.57
CA SER A 219 6.92 -14.00 2.50
C SER A 219 7.29 -14.78 1.23
N ILE A 220 7.33 -14.10 0.08
CA ILE A 220 7.78 -14.66 -1.20
C ILE A 220 9.24 -15.11 -1.13
N GLN A 221 10.13 -14.28 -0.57
CA GLN A 221 11.54 -14.62 -0.37
C GLN A 221 11.68 -15.91 0.45
N GLN A 222 10.93 -16.02 1.54
CA GLN A 222 10.96 -17.20 2.40
C GLN A 222 10.37 -18.44 1.70
N GLU A 223 9.30 -18.28 0.93
CA GLU A 223 8.70 -19.36 0.15
C GLU A 223 9.65 -19.91 -0.92
N ILE A 224 10.32 -19.03 -1.67
CA ILE A 224 11.32 -19.41 -2.68
C ILE A 224 12.48 -20.15 -2.01
N ARG A 225 13.02 -19.63 -0.91
CA ARG A 225 14.14 -20.25 -0.20
C ARG A 225 13.80 -21.65 0.35
N GLN A 226 12.57 -21.87 0.78
CA GLN A 226 12.13 -23.18 1.30
C GLN A 226 11.92 -24.21 0.20
N LYS A 227 11.32 -23.82 -0.93
CA LYS A 227 10.91 -24.75 -1.98
C LYS A 227 11.94 -24.90 -3.10
N THR A 228 12.88 -23.96 -3.22
CA THR A 228 13.93 -23.95 -4.26
C THR A 228 15.31 -23.72 -3.63
N PRO A 229 15.94 -24.72 -2.99
CA PRO A 229 17.21 -24.54 -2.27
C PRO A 229 18.39 -24.12 -3.16
N ALA A 230 18.30 -24.37 -4.48
CA ALA A 230 19.30 -23.95 -5.45
C ALA A 230 19.29 -22.44 -5.73
N VAL A 231 18.26 -21.72 -5.26
CA VAL A 231 18.07 -20.29 -5.46
C VAL A 231 18.14 -19.57 -4.13
N GLU A 232 18.98 -18.54 -4.06
CA GLU A 232 19.04 -17.60 -2.96
C GLU A 232 18.34 -16.29 -3.36
N PRO A 233 17.10 -16.05 -2.90
CA PRO A 233 16.38 -14.83 -3.19
C PRO A 233 16.90 -13.66 -2.33
N GLN A 234 17.25 -12.55 -2.96
CA GLN A 234 17.67 -11.31 -2.30
C GLN A 234 16.70 -10.18 -2.66
N LEU A 235 16.21 -9.45 -1.66
CA LEU A 235 15.47 -8.21 -1.91
C LEU A 235 16.45 -7.14 -2.37
N VAL A 236 16.06 -6.36 -3.37
CA VAL A 236 16.83 -5.18 -3.79
C VAL A 236 16.66 -4.09 -2.72
N GLN A 237 17.56 -4.09 -1.72
CA GLN A 237 17.42 -3.32 -0.47
C GLN A 237 17.73 -1.82 -0.57
N GLN A 238 18.00 -1.27 -1.75
CA GLN A 238 18.39 0.14 -1.87
C GLN A 238 17.26 1.14 -1.55
N ILE A 239 16.03 0.65 -1.30
CA ILE A 239 14.82 1.47 -1.10
C ILE A 239 14.09 1.12 0.22
N ALA A 240 14.43 0.04 0.95
CA ALA A 240 13.60 -0.42 2.07
C ALA A 240 13.91 0.22 3.46
N SER A 241 15.18 0.34 3.87
CA SER A 241 15.51 0.62 5.28
C SER A 241 15.45 2.11 5.68
N SER A 242 15.94 3.01 4.82
CA SER A 242 15.87 4.46 5.04
C SER A 242 14.45 5.00 4.89
N GLU A 243 13.61 4.34 4.10
CA GLU A 243 12.24 4.77 3.80
C GLU A 243 11.21 4.19 4.76
N GLU A 244 11.36 2.95 5.24
CA GLU A 244 10.53 2.39 6.31
C GLU A 244 10.61 3.26 7.57
N THR A 245 11.76 3.88 7.83
CA THR A 245 11.94 4.83 8.93
C THR A 245 11.17 6.15 8.71
N VAL A 246 11.07 6.64 7.46
CA VAL A 246 10.31 7.88 7.16
C VAL A 246 8.81 7.59 7.16
N LEU A 247 8.39 6.49 6.55
CA LEU A 247 6.99 6.07 6.49
C LEU A 247 6.45 5.73 7.87
N SER A 248 7.20 4.99 8.69
CA SER A 248 6.80 4.72 10.07
C SER A 248 6.70 5.99 10.90
N LYS A 249 7.57 6.99 10.69
CA LYS A 249 7.47 8.30 11.35
C LYS A 249 6.22 9.09 10.91
N LEU A 250 5.91 9.09 9.61
CA LEU A 250 4.69 9.73 9.11
C LEU A 250 3.44 9.03 9.63
N GLN A 251 3.40 7.70 9.59
CA GLN A 251 2.30 6.90 10.17
C GLN A 251 2.15 7.17 11.67
N ALA A 252 3.24 7.22 12.43
CA ALA A 252 3.22 7.54 13.85
C ALA A 252 2.68 8.96 14.12
N LEU A 253 3.06 9.95 13.31
CA LEU A 253 2.57 11.33 13.41
C LEU A 253 1.06 11.40 13.15
N VAL A 254 0.59 10.78 12.07
CA VAL A 254 -0.84 10.78 11.73
C VAL A 254 -1.63 9.98 12.81
N LEU A 255 -1.06 8.90 13.35
CA LEU A 255 -1.68 8.11 14.42
C LEU A 255 -1.82 8.93 15.69
N LEU A 256 -0.79 9.68 16.06
CA LEU A 256 -0.82 10.61 17.18
C LEU A 256 -1.94 11.64 16.99
N VAL A 257 -2.02 12.28 15.81
CA VAL A 257 -3.08 13.25 15.50
C VAL A 257 -4.46 12.61 15.59
N THR A 258 -4.61 11.39 15.09
CA THR A 258 -5.88 10.62 15.15
C THR A 258 -6.31 10.34 16.58
N VAL A 259 -5.38 9.92 17.44
CA VAL A 259 -5.66 9.69 18.87
C VAL A 259 -6.09 10.99 19.55
N VAL A 260 -5.40 12.10 19.30
CA VAL A 260 -5.75 13.41 19.87
C VAL A 260 -7.16 13.82 19.45
N VAL A 261 -7.48 13.72 18.16
CA VAL A 261 -8.81 14.04 17.63
C VAL A 261 -9.86 13.13 18.24
N LEU A 262 -9.61 11.83 18.35
CA LEU A 262 -10.54 10.89 18.98
C LEU A 262 -10.85 11.28 20.42
N LEU A 263 -9.83 11.65 21.20
CA LEU A 263 -10.03 12.15 22.56
C LEU A 263 -10.88 13.43 22.59
N LEU A 264 -10.62 14.39 21.69
CA LEU A 264 -11.42 15.61 21.58
C LEU A 264 -12.87 15.31 21.23
N THR A 265 -13.12 14.38 20.30
CA THR A 265 -14.49 13.98 19.94
C THR A 265 -15.21 13.29 21.09
N LEU A 266 -14.52 12.43 21.84
CA LEU A 266 -15.06 11.77 23.03
C LEU A 266 -15.46 12.80 24.10
N ILE A 267 -14.61 13.78 24.37
CA ILE A 267 -14.89 14.87 25.31
C ILE A 267 -16.07 15.74 24.82
N CYS A 268 -16.10 16.09 23.53
CA CYS A 268 -17.16 16.90 22.94
C CYS A 268 -18.53 16.22 23.02
N VAL A 269 -18.59 14.92 22.69
CA VAL A 269 -19.83 14.13 22.79
C VAL A 269 -20.25 13.96 24.25
N ALA A 270 -19.31 13.64 25.14
CA ALA A 270 -19.60 13.45 26.57
C ALA A 270 -20.15 14.74 27.22
N THR A 271 -19.53 15.89 26.95
CA THR A 271 -19.98 17.20 27.43
C THR A 271 -21.35 17.58 26.89
N THR A 272 -21.60 17.32 25.60
CA THR A 272 -22.91 17.58 25.00
C THR A 272 -23.99 16.69 25.61
N MET A 273 -23.72 15.39 25.76
CA MET A 273 -24.66 14.45 26.39
C MET A 273 -24.90 14.79 27.87
N MET A 274 -23.89 15.23 28.59
CA MET A 274 -24.02 15.68 29.98
C MET A 274 -24.97 16.88 30.10
N ALA A 275 -24.88 17.84 29.17
CA ALA A 275 -25.82 18.96 29.10
C ALA A 275 -27.25 18.46 28.84
N VAL A 276 -27.43 17.52 27.91
CA VAL A 276 -28.74 16.92 27.59
C VAL A 276 -29.34 16.21 28.81
N VAL A 277 -28.53 15.45 29.57
CA VAL A 277 -28.97 14.76 30.80
C VAL A 277 -29.43 15.77 31.85
N THR A 278 -28.66 16.85 32.07
CA THR A 278 -28.97 17.88 33.06
C THR A 278 -30.28 18.60 32.71
N GLU A 279 -30.45 18.97 31.43
CA GLU A 279 -31.65 19.65 30.96
C GLU A 279 -32.89 18.72 30.99
N ARG A 280 -32.70 17.40 30.90
CA ARG A 280 -33.78 16.40 30.95
C ARG A 280 -33.95 15.77 32.34
N ARG A 281 -33.25 16.27 33.37
CA ARG A 281 -33.26 15.69 34.72
C ARG A 281 -34.66 15.53 35.30
N LYS A 282 -35.54 16.54 35.12
CA LYS A 282 -36.96 16.49 35.53
C LYS A 282 -37.78 15.42 34.80
N GLU A 283 -37.57 15.27 33.49
CA GLU A 283 -38.23 14.23 32.68
C GLU A 283 -37.78 12.83 33.11
N ILE A 284 -36.48 12.65 33.40
CA ILE A 284 -35.92 11.39 33.91
C ILE A 284 -36.50 11.05 35.29
N GLY A 285 -36.55 12.03 36.20
CA GLY A 285 -37.13 11.87 37.54
C GLY A 285 -38.60 11.46 37.48
N LEU A 286 -39.40 12.09 36.60
CA LEU A 286 -40.80 11.73 36.38
C LEU A 286 -40.95 10.31 35.82
N LYS A 287 -40.13 9.91 34.82
CA LYS A 287 -40.14 8.55 34.27
C LYS A 287 -39.84 7.50 35.36
N LYS A 288 -38.85 7.76 36.21
CA LYS A 288 -38.49 6.86 37.33
C LYS A 288 -39.59 6.81 38.39
N ALA A 289 -40.25 7.94 38.70
CA ALA A 289 -41.40 7.98 39.61
C ALA A 289 -42.60 7.16 39.11
N LEU A 290 -42.79 7.12 37.78
CA LEU A 290 -43.82 6.31 37.12
C LEU A 290 -43.42 4.82 36.96
N GLY A 291 -42.27 4.40 37.50
CA GLY A 291 -41.81 3.00 37.50
C GLY A 291 -40.90 2.60 36.35
N ALA A 292 -40.30 3.54 35.60
CA ALA A 292 -39.33 3.19 34.56
C ALA A 292 -38.03 2.64 35.17
N GLU A 293 -37.64 1.43 34.75
CA GLU A 293 -36.36 0.83 35.14
C GLU A 293 -35.14 1.59 34.55
N ASN A 294 -34.00 1.54 35.25
CA ASN A 294 -32.74 2.14 34.80
C ASN A 294 -32.31 1.65 33.40
N ARG A 295 -32.65 0.41 33.02
CA ARG A 295 -32.34 -0.15 31.70
C ARG A 295 -33.00 0.63 30.56
N HIS A 296 -34.22 1.14 30.75
CA HIS A 296 -34.91 1.93 29.73
C HIS A 296 -34.22 3.29 29.51
N ILE A 297 -33.73 3.89 30.59
CA ILE A 297 -32.98 5.15 30.55
C ILE A 297 -31.64 4.93 29.83
N ILE A 298 -30.91 3.86 30.18
CA ILE A 298 -29.65 3.49 29.52
C ILE A 298 -29.87 3.30 28.01
N LEU A 299 -30.88 2.53 27.62
CA LEU A 299 -31.18 2.28 26.20
C LEU A 299 -31.56 3.56 25.45
N GLU A 300 -32.28 4.48 26.08
CA GLU A 300 -32.66 5.76 25.44
C GLU A 300 -31.44 6.61 25.10
N PHE A 301 -30.57 6.86 26.08
CA PHE A 301 -29.38 7.68 25.90
C PHE A 301 -28.29 7.01 25.06
N LEU A 302 -28.06 5.70 25.26
CA LEU A 302 -27.12 4.96 24.41
C LEU A 302 -27.62 4.89 22.96
N GLY A 303 -28.93 4.79 22.75
CA GLY A 303 -29.55 4.88 21.43
C GLY A 303 -29.34 6.23 20.76
N GLU A 304 -29.50 7.34 21.49
CA GLU A 304 -29.18 8.69 20.99
C GLU A 304 -27.70 8.79 20.58
N GLY A 305 -26.78 8.25 21.40
CA GLY A 305 -25.36 8.15 21.08
C GLY A 305 -25.08 7.34 19.80
N CYS A 306 -25.68 6.15 19.68
CA CYS A 306 -25.52 5.30 18.51
C CYS A 306 -26.04 5.98 17.23
N VAL A 307 -27.16 6.70 17.29
CA VAL A 307 -27.71 7.44 16.15
C VAL A 307 -26.76 8.56 15.72
N LEU A 308 -26.17 9.29 16.68
CA LEU A 308 -25.13 10.27 16.37
C LEU A 308 -23.89 9.62 15.74
N GLY A 309 -23.44 8.50 16.29
CA GLY A 309 -22.32 7.73 15.76
C GLY A 309 -22.57 7.24 14.33
N LEU A 310 -23.80 6.81 14.03
CA LEU A 310 -24.19 6.34 12.70
C LEU A 310 -24.20 7.49 11.69
N PHE A 311 -24.90 8.60 11.98
CA PHE A 311 -24.97 9.72 11.04
C PHE A 311 -23.65 10.47 10.92
N GLY A 312 -22.95 10.69 12.04
CA GLY A 312 -21.61 11.29 12.04
C GLY A 312 -20.60 10.39 11.34
N GLY A 313 -20.67 9.07 11.57
CA GLY A 313 -19.85 8.08 10.89
C GLY A 313 -20.07 8.05 9.37
N LEU A 314 -21.33 8.06 8.92
CA LEU A 314 -21.67 8.09 7.49
C LEU A 314 -21.18 9.39 6.82
N LEU A 315 -21.45 10.54 7.43
CA LEU A 315 -20.98 11.83 6.92
C LEU A 315 -19.46 11.90 6.91
N GLY A 316 -18.82 11.50 8.00
CA GLY A 316 -17.37 11.52 8.13
C GLY A 316 -16.69 10.54 7.20
N SER A 317 -17.23 9.34 6.98
CA SER A 317 -16.69 8.40 6.01
C SER A 317 -16.72 8.97 4.59
N GLY A 318 -17.82 9.63 4.21
CA GLY A 318 -17.94 10.28 2.90
C GLY A 318 -16.93 11.41 2.74
N LEU A 319 -16.84 12.30 3.73
CA LEU A 319 -15.86 13.39 3.74
C LEU A 319 -14.41 12.87 3.78
N GLY A 320 -14.15 11.79 4.51
CA GLY A 320 -12.84 11.17 4.62
C GLY A 320 -12.39 10.54 3.31
N TYR A 321 -13.30 9.88 2.59
CA TYR A 321 -13.03 9.40 1.24
C TYR A 321 -12.72 10.55 0.27
N LEU A 322 -13.53 11.62 0.27
CA LEU A 322 -13.29 12.79 -0.58
C LEU A 322 -11.95 13.48 -0.28
N PHE A 323 -11.58 13.57 1.00
CA PHE A 323 -10.30 14.11 1.43
C PHE A 323 -9.15 13.22 0.94
N ALA A 324 -9.21 11.91 1.18
CA ALA A 324 -8.19 10.96 0.72
C ALA A 324 -8.04 10.98 -0.81
N GLN A 325 -9.17 11.00 -1.54
CA GLN A 325 -9.21 11.12 -2.99
C GLN A 325 -8.50 12.39 -3.49
N SER A 326 -8.74 13.53 -2.82
CA SER A 326 -8.12 14.80 -3.20
C SER A 326 -6.61 14.78 -3.00
N VAL A 327 -6.15 14.26 -1.87
CA VAL A 327 -4.72 14.08 -1.59
C VAL A 327 -4.08 13.15 -2.62
N SER A 328 -4.73 12.03 -2.94
CA SER A 328 -4.19 11.05 -3.91
C SER A 328 -4.08 11.62 -5.32
N LEU A 329 -5.06 12.39 -5.77
CA LEU A 329 -5.01 13.05 -7.08
C LEU A 329 -3.92 14.11 -7.15
N GLN A 330 -3.69 14.87 -6.08
CA GLN A 330 -2.66 15.92 -6.07
C GLN A 330 -1.23 15.38 -5.92
N VAL A 331 -1.05 14.31 -5.14
CA VAL A 331 0.27 13.76 -4.83
C VAL A 331 0.68 12.67 -5.81
N PHE A 332 -0.24 11.76 -6.15
CA PHE A 332 0.04 10.56 -6.95
C PHE A 332 -0.62 10.58 -8.34
N ASN A 333 -1.38 11.64 -8.67
CA ASN A 333 -2.12 11.79 -9.93
C ASN A 333 -3.01 10.57 -10.29
N ARG A 334 -3.52 9.86 -9.26
CA ARG A 334 -4.36 8.66 -9.41
C ARG A 334 -5.53 8.64 -8.44
N PRO A 335 -6.69 8.11 -8.86
CA PRO A 335 -7.85 7.93 -7.99
C PRO A 335 -7.68 6.73 -7.04
N ILE A 336 -8.26 6.83 -5.84
CA ILE A 336 -8.37 5.73 -4.88
C ILE A 336 -9.65 4.94 -5.15
N ALA A 337 -9.54 3.61 -5.12
CA ALA A 337 -10.70 2.73 -5.24
C ALA A 337 -11.58 2.85 -3.99
N PHE A 338 -12.90 2.96 -4.18
CA PHE A 338 -13.81 2.95 -3.04
C PHE A 338 -13.86 1.54 -2.44
N VAL A 339 -13.39 1.40 -1.19
CA VAL A 339 -13.43 0.14 -0.44
C VAL A 339 -14.57 0.21 0.58
N PRO A 340 -15.71 -0.47 0.36
CA PRO A 340 -16.87 -0.40 1.26
C PRO A 340 -16.56 -0.85 2.69
N LEU A 341 -15.59 -1.75 2.85
CA LEU A 341 -15.17 -2.25 4.16
C LEU A 341 -14.63 -1.12 5.06
N ILE A 342 -13.87 -0.17 4.50
CA ILE A 342 -13.33 0.97 5.27
C ILE A 342 -14.48 1.87 5.76
N ALA A 343 -15.48 2.09 4.91
CA ALA A 343 -16.66 2.87 5.27
C ALA A 343 -17.49 2.21 6.37
N VAL A 344 -17.64 0.88 6.32
CA VAL A 344 -18.34 0.14 7.39
C VAL A 344 -17.55 0.21 8.70
N LEU A 345 -16.22 0.03 8.65
CA LEU A 345 -15.37 0.10 9.84
C LEU A 345 -15.36 1.49 10.48
N SER A 346 -15.31 2.56 9.69
CA SER A 346 -15.35 3.94 10.20
C SER A 346 -16.67 4.26 10.89
N VAL A 347 -17.80 3.79 10.35
CA VAL A 347 -19.13 3.91 10.97
C VAL A 347 -19.19 3.12 12.27
N LEU A 348 -18.73 1.87 12.28
CA LEU A 348 -18.72 1.03 13.48
C LEU A 348 -17.86 1.65 14.59
N LEU A 349 -16.69 2.17 14.24
CA LEU A 349 -15.81 2.83 15.22
C LEU A 349 -16.44 4.13 15.74
N SER A 350 -17.14 4.88 14.89
CA SER A 350 -17.87 6.09 15.30
C SER A 350 -19.00 5.79 16.29
N ILE A 351 -19.74 4.70 16.08
CA ILE A 351 -20.75 4.20 17.03
C ILE A 351 -20.09 3.77 18.34
N ALA A 352 -18.94 3.08 18.28
CA ALA A 352 -18.22 2.66 19.48
C ALA A 352 -17.72 3.86 20.30
N VAL A 353 -17.15 4.89 19.65
CA VAL A 353 -16.65 6.11 20.31
C VAL A 353 -17.79 6.90 20.94
N THR A 354 -18.89 7.11 20.22
CA THR A 354 -20.06 7.84 20.74
C THR A 354 -20.77 7.07 21.86
N GLY A 355 -20.84 5.74 21.75
CA GLY A 355 -21.32 4.86 22.81
C GLY A 355 -20.45 4.98 24.07
N ALA A 356 -19.13 4.89 23.92
CA ALA A 356 -18.17 5.03 25.01
C ALA A 356 -18.26 6.41 25.69
N ALA A 357 -18.33 7.48 24.89
CA ALA A 357 -18.51 8.85 25.39
C ALA A 357 -19.81 9.04 26.18
N SER A 358 -20.85 8.28 25.83
CA SER A 358 -22.16 8.35 26.49
C SER A 358 -22.22 7.59 27.83
N LEU A 359 -21.26 6.70 28.12
CA LEU A 359 -21.28 5.87 29.35
C LEU A 359 -21.26 6.72 30.63
N LEU A 360 -20.46 7.78 30.67
CA LEU A 360 -20.36 8.67 31.83
C LEU A 360 -21.68 9.44 32.07
N PRO A 361 -22.23 10.20 31.09
CA PRO A 361 -23.54 10.84 31.23
C PRO A 361 -24.68 9.88 31.58
N VAL A 362 -24.68 8.68 30.99
CA VAL A 362 -25.71 7.67 31.25
C VAL A 362 -25.71 7.21 32.70
N ARG A 363 -24.53 6.96 33.30
CA ARG A 363 -24.43 6.61 34.72
C ARG A 363 -24.99 7.70 35.63
N ILE A 364 -24.74 8.96 35.27
CA ILE A 364 -25.28 10.12 36.01
C ILE A 364 -26.80 10.20 35.85
N ALA A 365 -27.33 9.96 34.65
CA ALA A 365 -28.77 9.92 34.38
C ALA A 365 -29.49 8.83 35.19
N THR A 366 -28.89 7.65 35.36
CA THR A 366 -29.48 6.56 36.14
C THR A 366 -29.48 6.81 37.64
N ASN A 367 -28.57 7.64 38.16
CA ASN A 367 -28.47 7.98 39.58
C ASN A 367 -29.38 9.13 39.99
N VAL A 368 -30.23 9.63 39.08
CA VAL A 368 -31.19 10.69 39.39
C VAL A 368 -32.26 10.17 40.37
N GLU A 369 -32.39 10.83 41.52
CA GLU A 369 -33.40 10.53 42.54
C GLU A 369 -34.71 11.27 42.26
N PRO A 370 -35.85 10.55 42.09
CA PRO A 370 -37.12 11.19 41.76
C PRO A 370 -37.60 12.19 42.81
N ALA A 371 -37.40 11.87 44.10
CA ALA A 371 -37.87 12.69 45.21
C ALA A 371 -37.21 14.08 45.23
N THR A 372 -35.89 14.12 45.04
CA THR A 372 -35.09 15.35 45.02
C THR A 372 -35.45 16.22 43.81
N VAL A 373 -35.55 15.61 42.64
CA VAL A 373 -35.82 16.34 41.39
C VAL A 373 -37.24 16.92 41.31
N LEU A 374 -38.24 16.21 41.84
CA LEU A 374 -39.64 16.66 41.80
C LEU A 374 -39.96 17.69 42.89
N ARG A 375 -39.18 17.73 43.99
CA ARG A 375 -39.25 18.80 45.00
C ARG A 375 -38.70 20.13 44.50
N GLY A 376 -37.91 20.14 43.44
CA GLY A 376 -37.39 21.35 42.81
C GLY A 376 -36.08 21.87 43.41
N GLU A 377 -35.37 21.03 44.18
CA GLU A 377 -34.03 21.31 44.73
C GLU A 377 -32.90 20.90 43.77
#